data_AF-A0A661BSW3-F1
#
_entry.id   AF-A0A661BSW3-F1
#
_cell.length_a   1.000
_cell.length_b   1.000
_cell.length_c   1.000
_cell.angle_alpha   90.00
_cell.angle_beta   90.00
_cell.angle_gamma   90.00
#
_symmetry.space_group_name_H-M   'P 1'
#
loop_
_entity.id
_entity.type
_entity.pdbx_description
1 polymer ?
#
loop_
_entity_poly.entity_id
_entity_poly.type
_entity_poly.pdbx_seq_one_letter_code
_entity_poly.pdbx_strand_id
1 'polypeptide(L)'
;MKLSVKGLAITAAIIWGAALLFMGGANMMFPGYGSTFLEVMGSVYPGYQPGTGLSSVIIGSLYGAVDAGIGGAIFAWLYNYFAE
;
A
#
# COMPACT_ATOMS: atom_id res chain seq x y z
N MET A 1 -7.22 -5.39 25.36
CA MET A 1 -5.79 -5.12 25.03
C MET A 1 -5.74 -4.00 24.01
N LYS A 2 -4.84 -3.02 24.14
CA LYS A 2 -4.72 -1.88 23.21
C LYS A 2 -3.67 -2.12 22.12
N LEU A 3 -3.94 -1.66 20.91
CA LEU A 3 -2.98 -1.64 19.80
C LEU A 3 -2.07 -0.41 19.90
N SER A 4 -0.79 -0.58 19.55
CA SER A 4 0.10 0.57 19.36
C SER A 4 -0.23 1.25 18.03
N VAL A 5 -0.71 2.51 18.07
CA VAL A 5 -1.05 3.28 16.87
C VAL A 5 0.15 3.42 15.95
N LYS A 6 1.31 3.79 16.52
CA LYS A 6 2.57 3.90 15.78
C LYS A 6 2.99 2.54 15.21
N GLY A 7 2.89 1.48 16.02
CA GLY A 7 3.25 0.13 15.60
C GLY A 7 2.43 -0.32 14.40
N LEU A 8 1.10 -0.23 14.49
CA LEU A 8 0.21 -0.66 13.42
C LEU A 8 0.38 0.18 12.15
N ALA A 9 0.52 1.50 12.28
CA ALA A 9 0.76 2.38 11.14
C ALA A 9 2.04 2.01 10.37
N ILE A 10 3.16 1.82 11.08
CA ILE A 10 4.44 1.46 10.45
C ILE A 10 4.34 0.06 9.81
N THR A 11 3.76 -0.91 10.51
CA THR A 11 3.59 -2.27 9.97
C THR A 11 2.72 -2.27 8.71
N ALA A 12 1.59 -1.57 8.73
CA ALA A 12 0.69 -1.47 7.57
C ALA A 12 1.37 -0.79 6.37
N ALA A 13 2.09 0.31 6.62
CA ALA A 13 2.86 1.02 5.59
C ALA A 13 3.92 0.11 4.93
N ILE A 14 4.68 -0.64 5.73
CA ILE A 14 5.71 -1.55 5.23
C ILE A 14 5.07 -2.66 4.39
N ILE A 15 4.05 -3.33 4.92
CA ILE A 15 3.43 -4.48 4.24
C ILE A 15 2.81 -4.06 2.91
N TRP A 16 2.02 -2.98 2.90
CA TRP A 16 1.30 -2.58 1.69
C TRP A 16 2.22 -1.92 0.65
N GLY A 17 3.15 -1.07 1.09
CA GLY A 17 4.18 -0.52 0.21
C GLY A 17 5.02 -1.62 -0.44
N ALA A 18 5.42 -2.64 0.33
CA ALA A 18 6.16 -3.79 -0.19
C ALA A 18 5.32 -4.64 -1.16
N ALA A 19 4.02 -4.82 -0.90
CA ALA A 19 3.13 -5.53 -1.82
C ALA A 19 3.07 -4.85 -3.20
N LEU A 20 2.90 -3.53 -3.22
CA LEU A 20 2.91 -2.72 -4.46
C LEU A 20 4.28 -2.76 -5.16
N LEU A 21 5.37 -2.69 -4.39
CA LEU A 21 6.74 -2.79 -4.92
C LEU A 21 6.99 -4.13 -5.59
N PHE A 22 6.68 -5.23 -4.92
CA PHE A 22 6.91 -6.57 -5.45
C PHE A 22 5.97 -6.90 -6.61
N MET A 23 4.70 -6.49 -6.54
CA MET A 23 3.76 -6.72 -7.63
C MET A 23 4.14 -5.91 -8.87
N GLY A 24 4.45 -4.62 -8.71
CA GLY A 24 4.90 -3.76 -9.80
C GLY A 24 6.23 -4.22 -10.39
N GLY A 25 7.20 -4.60 -9.55
CA GLY A 25 8.48 -5.15 -9.99
C GLY A 25 8.34 -6.51 -10.71
N ALA A 26 7.50 -7.40 -10.20
CA ALA A 26 7.20 -8.67 -10.85
C ALA A 26 6.52 -8.45 -12.20
N ASN A 27 5.60 -7.50 -12.32
CA ASN A 27 4.95 -7.15 -13.59
C ASN A 27 5.96 -6.64 -14.64
N MET A 28 7.02 -5.93 -14.22
CA MET A 28 8.10 -5.51 -15.13
C MET A 28 8.91 -6.69 -15.68
N MET A 29 9.13 -7.72 -14.86
CA MET A 29 9.90 -8.91 -15.26
C MET A 29 9.03 -9.94 -16.00
N PHE A 30 7.75 -9.99 -15.66
CA PHE A 30 6.76 -10.93 -16.18
C PHE A 30 5.53 -10.14 -16.64
N PRO A 31 5.51 -9.65 -17.89
CA PRO A 31 4.43 -8.81 -18.39
C PRO A 31 3.05 -9.43 -18.17
N GLY A 32 2.16 -8.68 -17.53
CA GLY A 32 0.80 -9.12 -17.20
C GLY A 32 0.64 -9.73 -15.80
N TYR A 33 1.72 -10.06 -15.10
CA TYR A 33 1.62 -10.58 -13.72
C TYR A 33 0.99 -9.53 -12.79
N GLY A 34 -0.16 -9.83 -12.20
CA GLY A 34 -0.85 -8.93 -11.27
C GLY A 34 -1.44 -7.66 -11.88
N SER A 35 -1.64 -7.61 -13.21
CA SER A 35 -2.12 -6.39 -13.90
C SER A 35 -3.44 -5.86 -13.33
N THR A 36 -4.44 -6.73 -13.13
CA THR A 36 -5.74 -6.32 -12.57
C THR A 36 -5.60 -5.70 -11.19
N PHE A 37 -4.73 -6.24 -10.34
CA PHE A 37 -4.48 -5.66 -9.03
C PHE A 37 -3.86 -4.26 -9.15
N LEU A 38 -2.83 -4.11 -10.00
CA LEU A 38 -2.17 -2.81 -10.20
C LEU A 38 -3.11 -1.79 -10.83
N GLU A 39 -3.98 -2.19 -11.75
CA GLU A 39 -5.02 -1.34 -12.37
C GLU A 39 -6.03 -0.83 -11.35
N VAL A 40 -6.50 -1.69 -10.42
CA VAL A 40 -7.35 -1.25 -9.31
C VAL A 40 -6.63 -0.21 -8.47
N MET A 41 -5.35 -0.43 -8.15
CA MET A 41 -4.56 0.56 -7.41
C MET A 41 -4.36 1.87 -8.21
N GLY A 42 -4.19 1.78 -9.54
CA GLY A 42 -4.14 2.94 -10.43
C GLY A 42 -5.44 3.75 -10.47
N SER A 43 -6.58 3.14 -10.19
CA SER A 43 -7.86 3.86 -10.05
C SER A 43 -7.98 4.64 -8.73
N VAL A 44 -7.20 4.27 -7.71
CA VAL A 44 -7.24 4.86 -6.37
C VAL A 44 -6.13 5.89 -6.18
N TYR A 45 -4.94 5.67 -6.72
CA TYR A 45 -3.75 6.49 -6.48
C TYR A 45 -3.50 7.50 -7.62
N PRO A 46 -3.75 8.81 -7.40
CA PRO A 46 -3.62 9.81 -8.45
C PRO A 46 -2.19 9.90 -9.02
N GLY A 47 -2.07 9.84 -10.34
CA GLY A 47 -0.78 9.89 -11.03
C GLY A 47 0.00 8.56 -11.01
N TYR A 48 -0.53 7.50 -10.39
CA TYR A 48 -0.01 6.15 -10.55
C TYR A 48 -0.54 5.55 -11.85
N GLN A 49 0.37 5.27 -12.79
CA GLN A 49 0.05 4.66 -14.08
C GLN A 49 0.75 3.30 -14.18
N PRO A 50 0.10 2.18 -13.79
CA PRO A 50 0.71 0.85 -13.82
C PRO A 50 1.38 0.51 -15.16
N GLY A 51 2.51 -0.19 -15.10
CA GLY A 51 3.21 -0.68 -16.31
C GLY A 51 4.05 0.35 -17.07
N THR A 52 4.10 1.63 -16.66
CA THR A 52 4.90 2.68 -17.33
C THR A 52 6.38 2.72 -16.90
N GLY A 53 6.86 1.67 -16.21
CA GLY A 53 8.26 1.49 -15.83
C GLY A 53 8.55 1.71 -14.34
N LEU A 54 9.83 1.80 -13.99
CA LEU A 54 10.31 1.82 -12.60
C LEU A 54 9.77 3.00 -11.78
N SER A 55 9.62 4.18 -12.39
CA SER A 55 9.06 5.36 -11.74
C SER A 55 7.65 5.11 -11.23
N SER A 56 6.82 4.43 -12.03
CA SER A 56 5.48 4.04 -11.66
C SER A 56 5.47 3.06 -10.49
N VAL A 57 6.36 2.07 -10.48
CA VAL A 57 6.51 1.13 -9.36
C VAL A 57 6.84 1.88 -8.06
N ILE A 58 7.78 2.84 -8.10
CA ILE A 58 8.14 3.65 -6.94
C ILE A 58 6.93 4.49 -6.47
N ILE A 59 6.24 5.16 -7.39
CA ILE A 59 5.06 5.99 -7.09
C ILE A 59 3.97 5.14 -6.41
N GLY A 60 3.61 3.99 -7.01
CA GLY A 60 2.60 3.09 -6.45
C GLY A 60 2.98 2.55 -5.07
N SER A 61 4.26 2.23 -4.87
CA SER A 61 4.77 1.74 -3.58
C SER A 61 4.71 2.80 -2.49
N LEU A 62 5.07 4.04 -2.81
CA LEU A 62 5.01 5.15 -1.86
C LEU A 62 3.57 5.53 -1.52
N TYR A 63 2.67 5.55 -2.51
CA TYR A 63 1.23 5.71 -2.27
C TYR A 63 0.70 4.62 -1.36
N GLY A 64 0.97 3.34 -1.66
CA GLY A 64 0.56 2.23 -0.82
C GLY A 64 1.08 2.34 0.61
N ALA A 65 2.36 2.71 0.80
CA ALA A 65 2.92 2.89 2.14
C ALA A 65 2.21 4.00 2.93
N VAL A 66 1.96 5.15 2.31
CA VAL A 66 1.30 6.29 2.96
C VAL A 66 -0.17 5.97 3.26
N ASP A 67 -0.90 5.44 2.28
CA ASP A 67 -2.31 5.07 2.39
C ASP A 67 -2.55 4.05 3.50
N ALA A 68 -1.83 2.92 3.46
CA ALA A 68 -1.95 1.90 4.49
C ALA A 68 -1.41 2.35 5.85
N GLY A 69 -0.39 3.21 5.87
CA GLY A 69 0.11 3.80 7.11
C GLY A 69 -0.95 4.66 7.82
N ILE A 70 -1.63 5.52 7.06
CA ILE A 70 -2.75 6.32 7.55
C ILE A 70 -3.92 5.41 7.97
N GLY A 71 -4.30 4.46 7.11
CA GLY A 71 -5.35 3.49 7.40
C GLY A 71 -5.07 2.67 8.67
N GLY A 72 -3.83 2.21 8.86
CA GLY A 72 -3.39 1.49 10.05
C GLY A 72 -3.41 2.36 11.31
N ALA A 73 -3.02 3.63 11.21
CA ALA A 73 -3.13 4.57 12.33
C ALA A 73 -4.59 4.79 12.74
N ILE A 74 -5.48 5.04 11.77
CA ILE A 74 -6.92 5.21 11.97
C ILE A 74 -7.51 3.93 12.58
N PHE A 75 -7.17 2.77 12.04
CA PHE A 75 -7.65 1.48 12.54
C PHE A 75 -7.25 1.27 14.01
N ALA A 76 -5.98 1.46 14.36
CA ALA A 76 -5.53 1.29 15.74
C ALA A 76 -6.22 2.28 16.69
N TRP A 77 -6.40 3.53 16.24
CA TRP A 77 -7.10 4.54 17.03
C TRP A 77 -8.57 4.16 17.28
N LEU A 78 -9.31 3.81 16.23
CA LEU A 78 -10.72 3.37 16.35
C LEU A 78 -10.85 2.11 17.19
N TYR A 79 -9.99 1.11 16.96
CA TYR A 79 -9.98 -0.11 17.76
C TYR A 79 -9.79 0.20 19.24
N ASN A 80 -8.79 1.03 19.58
CA ASN A 80 -8.54 1.42 20.96
C ASN A 80 -9.66 2.25 21.59
N TYR A 81 -10.42 2.97 20.79
CA TYR A 81 -11.58 3.74 21.24
C TYR A 81 -12.75 2.83 21.63
N PHE A 82 -13.02 1.78 20.85
CA PHE A 82 -14.13 0.85 21.12
C PHE A 82 -13.77 -0.31 22.05
N ALA A 83 -12.49 -0.69 22.14
CA ALA A 83 -12.02 -1.82 22.93
C ALA A 83 -11.79 -1.47 24.41
N GLU A 84 -12.75 -0.76 25.05
CA GLU A 84 -12.74 -0.44 26.49
C GLU A 84 -12.09 -1.54 27.36
#